data_AF-A0A399SIX6-F1
#
_entry.id   AF-A0A399SIX6-F1
#
_cell.length_a   1.000
_cell.length_b   1.000
_cell.length_c   1.000
_cell.angle_alpha   90.00
_cell.angle_beta   90.00
_cell.angle_gamma   90.00
#
_symmetry.space_group_name_H-M   'P 1'
#
loop_
_entity.id
_entity.type
_entity.pdbx_description
1 polymer ?
#
loop_
_entity_poly.entity_id
_entity_poly.type
_entity_poly.pdbx_seq_one_letter_code
_entity_poly.pdbx_strand_id
1 'polypeptide(L)'
;NAFADEDVRGFAERIVRFLKLPDDKIDFSAEPKIDGLSMSLRYEGGELVRAATRGDGAGGEDVTANIRTLEDVPQKLKGRNIPGICEVRGEVYMPLAAFKAFNEDAAAAGERTYANPRNFASGSLRQIDPSITARRPLRFFAYAWGLLSAPFAETQWEALSKLRDWGFVVTPQARRVENAEGLLAAYAEF
;
A
#
# COMPACT_ATOMS: atom_id res chain seq x y z
N ASN A 1 4.78 -16.48 -1.58
CA ASN A 1 4.85 -16.42 -0.10
C ASN A 1 5.93 -17.37 0.36
N ALA A 2 6.61 -17.02 1.44
CA ALA A 2 7.55 -17.86 2.17
C ALA A 2 6.89 -18.20 3.53
N PHE A 3 7.09 -19.41 4.03
CA PHE A 3 6.49 -19.88 5.28
C PHE A 3 7.52 -20.42 6.27
N ALA A 4 8.79 -20.51 5.86
CA ALA A 4 9.94 -20.83 6.70
C ALA A 4 11.13 -19.93 6.36
N ASP A 5 12.10 -19.82 7.27
CA ASP A 5 13.30 -18.99 7.07
C ASP A 5 14.12 -19.47 5.86
N GLU A 6 14.15 -20.79 5.62
CA GLU A 6 14.82 -21.40 4.47
C GLU A 6 14.22 -20.96 3.14
N ASP A 7 12.91 -20.68 3.08
CA ASP A 7 12.27 -20.16 1.87
C ASP A 7 12.79 -18.76 1.54
N VAL A 8 13.04 -17.93 2.56
CA VAL A 8 13.56 -16.56 2.43
C VAL A 8 15.02 -16.59 1.99
N ARG A 9 15.85 -17.43 2.64
CA ARG A 9 17.25 -17.64 2.23
C ARG A 9 17.35 -18.14 0.80
N GLY A 10 16.61 -19.19 0.47
CA GLY A 10 16.58 -19.74 -0.88
C GLY A 10 16.05 -18.74 -1.92
N PHE A 11 15.14 -17.84 -1.55
CA PHE A 11 14.68 -16.77 -2.44
C PHE A 11 15.80 -15.76 -2.75
N ALA A 12 16.51 -15.27 -1.72
CA ALA A 12 17.62 -14.33 -1.92
C ALA A 12 18.76 -14.96 -2.75
N GLU A 13 19.14 -16.20 -2.44
CA GLU A 13 20.17 -16.95 -3.19
C GLU A 13 19.82 -17.09 -4.68
N ARG A 14 18.54 -17.39 -5.00
CA ARG A 14 18.08 -17.48 -6.39
C ARG A 14 18.24 -16.16 -7.14
N ILE A 15 17.95 -15.02 -6.50
CA ILE A 15 18.11 -13.70 -7.12
C ILE A 15 19.59 -13.41 -7.39
N VAL A 16 20.44 -13.57 -6.37
CA VAL A 16 21.89 -13.34 -6.48
C VAL A 16 22.48 -14.16 -7.62
N ARG A 17 22.18 -15.47 -7.65
CA ARG A 17 22.64 -16.38 -8.70
C ARG A 17 22.14 -15.99 -10.09
N PHE A 18 20.86 -15.60 -10.20
CA PHE A 18 20.26 -15.23 -11.47
C PHE A 18 20.85 -13.94 -12.04
N LEU A 19 21.04 -12.93 -11.21
CA LEU A 19 21.59 -11.62 -11.59
C LEU A 19 23.12 -11.59 -11.64
N LYS A 20 23.80 -12.64 -11.14
CA LYS A 20 25.27 -12.73 -11.02
C LYS A 20 25.83 -11.54 -10.23
N LEU A 21 25.21 -11.23 -9.10
CA LEU A 21 25.62 -10.10 -8.27
C LEU A 21 27.02 -10.33 -7.68
N PRO A 22 27.87 -9.30 -7.62
CA PRO A 22 29.17 -9.40 -6.96
C PRO A 22 29.01 -9.57 -5.45
N ASP A 23 29.95 -10.30 -4.84
CA ASP A 23 30.04 -10.56 -3.39
C ASP A 23 28.79 -11.20 -2.76
N ASP A 24 27.91 -11.77 -3.57
CA ASP A 24 26.61 -12.32 -3.15
C ASP A 24 25.74 -11.35 -2.33
N LYS A 25 25.91 -10.03 -2.54
CA LYS A 25 25.19 -8.98 -1.82
C LYS A 25 23.96 -8.50 -2.59
N ILE A 26 22.84 -8.38 -1.88
CA ILE A 26 21.59 -7.81 -2.38
C ILE A 26 20.89 -7.00 -1.28
N ASP A 27 20.43 -5.81 -1.65
CA ASP A 27 19.59 -5.00 -0.78
C ASP A 27 18.11 -5.30 -0.99
N PHE A 28 17.35 -5.28 0.09
CA PHE A 28 15.90 -5.35 0.07
C PHE A 28 15.27 -4.17 0.79
N SER A 29 14.06 -3.81 0.37
CA SER A 29 13.16 -2.98 1.18
C SER A 29 12.16 -3.92 1.88
N ALA A 30 12.24 -4.01 3.20
CA ALA A 30 11.34 -4.80 4.02
C ALA A 30 10.21 -3.91 4.54
N GLU A 31 8.97 -4.31 4.26
CA GLU A 31 7.76 -3.57 4.62
C GLU A 31 6.72 -4.54 5.22
N PRO A 32 6.04 -4.18 6.32
CA PRO A 32 4.91 -4.96 6.81
C PRO A 32 3.84 -5.14 5.74
N LYS A 33 3.38 -6.37 5.57
CA LYS A 33 2.28 -6.66 4.66
C LYS A 33 0.95 -6.24 5.31
N ILE A 34 0.43 -5.08 4.92
CA ILE A 34 -0.87 -4.59 5.37
C ILE A 34 -1.99 -5.50 4.83
N ASP A 35 -2.97 -5.83 5.69
CA ASP A 35 -4.14 -6.61 5.30
C ASP A 35 -5.33 -5.71 5.01
N GLY A 36 -5.45 -5.24 3.77
CA GLY A 36 -6.50 -4.35 3.34
C GLY A 36 -6.96 -4.64 1.91
N LEU A 37 -7.27 -3.59 1.16
CA LEU A 37 -7.61 -3.68 -0.26
C LEU A 37 -6.57 -2.91 -1.09
N SER A 38 -5.93 -3.62 -2.02
CA SER A 38 -4.95 -3.00 -2.91
C SER A 38 -5.61 -2.05 -3.92
N MET A 39 -5.00 -0.89 -4.08
CA MET A 39 -5.48 0.22 -4.88
C MET A 39 -4.43 0.72 -5.86
N SER A 40 -4.91 1.20 -7.00
CA SER A 40 -4.14 1.92 -8.02
C SER A 40 -4.68 3.35 -8.14
N LEU A 41 -3.82 4.35 -7.95
CA LEU A 41 -4.14 5.78 -7.98
C LEU A 41 -3.40 6.44 -9.12
N ARG A 42 -4.10 6.89 -10.15
CA ARG A 42 -3.52 7.59 -11.29
C ARG A 42 -3.57 9.10 -11.07
N TYR A 43 -2.39 9.70 -11.18
CA TYR A 43 -2.15 11.13 -11.17
C TYR A 43 -1.71 11.60 -12.56
N GLU A 44 -2.26 12.73 -13.01
CA GLU A 44 -1.84 13.42 -14.23
C GLU A 44 -1.58 14.90 -13.92
N GLY A 45 -0.42 15.40 -14.31
CA GLY A 45 0.03 16.75 -13.89
C GLY A 45 0.09 16.91 -12.37
N GLY A 46 0.23 15.80 -11.63
CA GLY A 46 0.20 15.75 -10.17
C GLY A 46 -1.21 15.76 -9.56
N GLU A 47 -2.30 15.80 -10.32
CA GLU A 47 -3.68 15.77 -9.81
C GLU A 47 -4.27 14.36 -9.87
N LEU A 48 -5.00 13.92 -8.84
CA LEU A 48 -5.67 12.62 -8.80
C LEU A 48 -6.82 12.57 -9.81
N VAL A 49 -6.64 11.83 -10.90
CA VAL A 49 -7.62 11.71 -11.99
C VAL A 49 -8.44 10.42 -11.92
N ARG A 50 -7.88 9.33 -11.36
CA ARG A 50 -8.59 8.05 -11.25
C ARG A 50 -8.04 7.21 -10.10
N ALA A 51 -8.91 6.49 -9.42
CA ALA A 51 -8.53 5.42 -8.50
C ALA A 51 -9.32 4.14 -8.82
N ALA A 52 -8.63 3.00 -8.84
CA ALA A 52 -9.24 1.72 -9.16
C ALA A 52 -8.79 0.61 -8.22
N THR A 53 -9.72 -0.27 -7.85
CA THR A 53 -9.37 -1.49 -7.09
C THR A 53 -8.46 -2.37 -7.94
N ARG A 54 -7.62 -3.20 -7.31
CA ARG A 54 -6.78 -4.14 -8.07
C ARG A 54 -7.60 -5.13 -8.89
N GLY A 55 -8.76 -5.55 -8.38
CA GLY A 55 -9.57 -6.63 -8.96
C GLY A 55 -8.75 -7.92 -9.17
N ASP A 56 -8.76 -8.44 -10.39
CA ASP A 56 -7.98 -9.63 -10.78
C ASP A 56 -6.53 -9.32 -11.20
N GLY A 57 -6.13 -8.04 -11.19
CA GLY A 57 -4.84 -7.56 -11.64
C GLY A 57 -4.80 -7.10 -13.11
N ALA A 58 -5.84 -7.38 -13.89
CA ALA A 58 -6.02 -6.86 -15.25
C ALA A 58 -7.16 -5.83 -15.30
N GLY A 59 -8.26 -6.08 -14.59
CA GLY A 59 -9.42 -5.21 -14.48
C GLY A 59 -9.81 -4.95 -13.03
N GLY A 60 -10.26 -3.74 -12.75
CA GLY A 60 -10.69 -3.28 -11.43
C GLY A 60 -11.88 -2.33 -11.50
N GLU A 61 -12.49 -2.03 -10.36
CA GLU A 61 -13.61 -1.10 -10.25
C GLU A 61 -13.09 0.32 -10.05
N ASP A 62 -13.70 1.29 -10.73
CA ASP A 62 -13.46 2.71 -10.46
C ASP A 62 -14.09 3.09 -9.12
N VAL A 63 -13.25 3.50 -8.17
CA VAL A 63 -13.62 3.95 -6.83
C VAL A 63 -13.08 5.36 -6.56
N THR A 64 -12.88 6.16 -7.61
CA THR A 64 -12.27 7.50 -7.53
C THR A 64 -13.01 8.38 -6.52
N ALA A 65 -14.34 8.44 -6.58
CA ALA A 65 -15.12 9.27 -5.66
C ALA A 65 -14.91 8.87 -4.18
N ASN A 66 -14.83 7.57 -3.90
CA ASN A 66 -14.68 7.02 -2.55
C ASN A 66 -13.25 7.26 -2.03
N ILE A 67 -12.25 7.04 -2.88
CA ILE A 67 -10.85 7.29 -2.54
C ILE A 67 -10.58 8.77 -2.25
N ARG A 68 -11.25 9.69 -2.95
CA ARG A 68 -11.13 11.13 -2.66
C ARG A 68 -11.58 11.54 -1.26
N THR A 69 -12.28 10.66 -0.53
CA THR A 69 -12.71 10.91 0.85
C THR A 69 -11.65 10.56 1.90
N LEU A 70 -10.58 9.84 1.53
CA LEU A 70 -9.52 9.43 2.46
C LEU A 70 -8.51 10.55 2.65
N GLU A 71 -8.30 10.96 3.91
CA GLU A 71 -7.37 12.03 4.29
C GLU A 71 -5.91 11.75 3.88
N ASP A 72 -5.50 10.49 3.93
CA ASP A 72 -4.13 10.05 3.60
C ASP A 72 -3.85 10.03 2.09
N VAL A 73 -4.85 10.31 1.25
CA VAL A 73 -4.72 10.32 -0.21
C VAL A 73 -4.64 11.78 -0.69
N PRO A 74 -3.46 12.25 -1.15
CA PRO A 74 -3.33 13.59 -1.69
C PRO A 74 -4.19 13.75 -2.94
N GLN A 75 -5.01 14.80 -2.98
CA GLN A 75 -5.74 15.19 -4.20
C GLN A 75 -4.77 15.73 -5.26
N LYS A 76 -3.72 16.43 -4.79
CA LYS A 76 -2.60 16.91 -5.57
C LYS A 76 -1.30 16.48 -4.92
N LEU A 77 -0.40 15.88 -5.68
CA LEU A 77 0.94 15.53 -5.22
C LEU A 77 1.75 16.80 -4.91
N LYS A 78 2.49 16.75 -3.80
CA LYS A 78 3.37 17.84 -3.35
C LYS A 78 4.81 17.59 -3.79
N GLY A 79 5.66 18.61 -3.70
CA GLY A 79 7.10 18.46 -3.94
C GLY A 79 7.53 18.69 -5.39
N ARG A 80 8.61 18.03 -5.80
CA ARG A 80 9.31 18.24 -7.08
C ARG A 80 9.48 16.92 -7.84
N ASN A 81 9.83 17.01 -9.12
CA ASN A 81 10.12 15.87 -9.99
C ASN A 81 8.96 14.86 -10.08
N ILE A 82 7.73 15.36 -10.03
CA ILE A 82 6.53 14.54 -10.25
C ILE A 82 6.42 14.28 -11.75
N PRO A 83 6.37 13.01 -12.20
CA PRO A 83 6.15 12.69 -13.61
C PRO A 83 4.79 13.22 -14.11
N GLY A 84 4.70 13.56 -15.39
CA GLY A 84 3.44 14.00 -16.00
C GLY A 84 2.29 12.99 -15.86
N ILE A 85 2.60 11.69 -15.88
CA ILE A 85 1.68 10.60 -15.51
C ILE A 85 2.36 9.74 -14.45
N CYS A 86 1.65 9.48 -13.35
CA CYS A 86 2.12 8.59 -12.29
C CYS A 86 0.99 7.73 -11.74
N GLU A 87 1.17 6.41 -11.73
CA GLU A 87 0.32 5.48 -11.01
C GLU A 87 0.98 5.14 -9.66
N VAL A 88 0.36 5.56 -8.55
CA VAL A 88 0.76 5.18 -7.20
C VAL A 88 -0.06 3.98 -6.75
N ARG A 89 0.60 2.97 -6.17
CA ARG A 89 -0.03 1.76 -5.65
C ARG A 89 0.10 1.71 -4.14
N GLY A 90 -0.95 1.25 -3.50
CA GLY A 90 -1.02 1.19 -2.06
C GLY A 90 -2.14 0.30 -1.55
N GLU A 91 -2.29 0.27 -0.23
CA GLU A 91 -3.31 -0.52 0.45
C GLU A 91 -4.24 0.41 1.22
N VAL A 92 -5.55 0.29 1.00
CA VAL A 92 -6.56 0.87 1.88
C VAL A 92 -6.85 -0.11 3.00
N TYR A 93 -6.79 0.35 4.24
CA TYR A 93 -6.98 -0.47 5.42
C TYR A 93 -7.80 0.26 6.48
N MET A 94 -8.20 -0.47 7.52
CA MET A 94 -8.83 0.10 8.71
C MET A 94 -7.98 -0.23 9.93
N PRO A 95 -7.56 0.77 10.74
CA PRO A 95 -6.85 0.52 11.99
C PRO A 95 -7.65 -0.40 12.92
N LEU A 96 -6.96 -1.33 13.57
CA LEU A 96 -7.61 -2.36 14.40
C LEU A 96 -8.45 -1.76 15.54
N ALA A 97 -7.97 -0.70 16.18
CA ALA A 97 -8.71 -0.01 17.24
C ALA A 97 -10.03 0.59 16.71
N ALA A 98 -9.97 1.24 15.54
CA ALA A 98 -11.16 1.81 14.90
C ALA A 98 -12.14 0.72 14.46
N PHE A 99 -11.64 -0.42 13.98
CA PHE A 99 -12.46 -1.58 13.63
C PHE A 99 -13.21 -2.16 14.83
N LYS A 100 -12.53 -2.30 15.98
CA LYS A 100 -13.15 -2.78 17.21
C LYS A 100 -14.25 -1.83 17.68
N ALA A 101 -13.96 -0.54 17.76
CA ALA A 101 -14.93 0.48 18.14
C ALA A 101 -16.16 0.48 17.21
N PHE A 102 -15.94 0.43 15.90
CA PHE A 102 -17.04 0.36 14.92
C PHE A 102 -17.95 -0.86 15.15
N ASN A 103 -17.37 -2.04 15.37
CA ASN A 103 -18.15 -3.26 15.58
C ASN A 103 -18.90 -3.25 16.93
N GLU A 104 -18.31 -2.64 17.97
CA GLU A 104 -18.96 -2.47 19.28
C GLU A 104 -20.19 -1.56 19.16
N ASP A 105 -20.05 -0.40 18.50
CA ASP A 105 -21.17 0.52 18.24
C ASP A 105 -22.26 -0.13 17.38
N ALA A 106 -21.88 -0.82 16.31
CA ALA A 106 -22.81 -1.52 15.44
C ALA A 106 -23.58 -2.63 16.18
N ALA A 107 -22.89 -3.41 17.03
CA ALA A 107 -23.54 -4.45 17.83
C ALA A 107 -24.53 -3.87 18.84
N ALA A 108 -24.17 -2.76 19.50
CA ALA A 108 -25.06 -2.07 20.45
C ALA A 108 -26.32 -1.51 19.76
N ALA A 109 -26.20 -1.08 18.51
CA ALA A 109 -27.31 -0.59 17.69
C ALA A 109 -28.11 -1.71 16.99
N GLY A 110 -27.72 -2.99 17.12
CA GLY A 110 -28.35 -4.10 16.41
C GLY A 110 -28.08 -4.10 14.89
N GLU A 111 -27.03 -3.40 14.46
CA GLU A 111 -26.60 -3.29 13.07
C GLU A 111 -25.62 -4.40 12.68
N ARG A 112 -25.29 -4.45 11.39
CA ARG A 112 -24.36 -5.44 10.83
C ARG A 112 -22.93 -5.21 11.33
N THR A 113 -22.34 -6.24 11.93
CA THR A 113 -20.91 -6.31 12.23
C THR A 113 -20.10 -6.98 11.12
N TYR A 114 -18.78 -6.82 11.17
CA TYR A 114 -17.86 -7.38 10.19
C TYR A 114 -16.89 -8.36 10.85
N ALA A 115 -16.55 -9.43 10.14
CA ALA A 115 -15.68 -10.49 10.67
C ALA A 115 -14.21 -10.08 10.78
N ASN A 116 -13.72 -9.20 9.88
CA ASN A 116 -12.34 -8.72 9.90
C ASN A 116 -12.21 -7.32 9.25
N PRO A 117 -11.13 -6.57 9.55
CA PRO A 117 -10.90 -5.23 8.99
C PRO A 117 -10.81 -5.19 7.46
N ARG A 118 -10.24 -6.23 6.84
CA ARG A 118 -10.12 -6.34 5.37
C ARG A 118 -11.48 -6.29 4.68
N ASN A 119 -12.43 -7.09 5.15
CA ASN A 119 -13.79 -7.15 4.61
C ASN A 119 -14.54 -5.83 4.83
N PHE A 120 -14.32 -5.19 5.97
CA PHE A 120 -14.86 -3.86 6.24
C PHE A 120 -14.32 -2.83 5.25
N ALA A 121 -13.00 -2.77 5.06
CA ALA A 121 -12.36 -1.84 4.13
C ALA A 121 -12.87 -2.05 2.70
N SER A 122 -12.93 -3.31 2.24
CA SER A 122 -13.45 -3.65 0.91
C SER A 122 -14.92 -3.26 0.72
N GLY A 123 -15.79 -3.51 1.70
CA GLY A 123 -17.20 -3.14 1.63
C GLY A 123 -17.42 -1.63 1.71
N SER A 124 -16.57 -0.93 2.47
CA SER A 124 -16.62 0.52 2.65
C SER A 124 -16.22 1.26 1.38
N LEU A 125 -15.22 0.79 0.64
CA LEU A 125 -14.78 1.43 -0.61
C LEU A 125 -15.73 1.25 -1.80
N ARG A 126 -16.67 0.31 -1.73
CA ARG A 126 -17.62 0.00 -2.80
C ARG A 126 -19.02 0.60 -2.57
N GLN A 127 -19.13 1.56 -1.65
CA GLN A 127 -20.39 2.27 -1.41
C GLN A 127 -20.72 3.16 -2.62
N ILE A 128 -21.98 3.12 -3.08
CA ILE A 128 -22.44 3.96 -4.19
C ILE A 128 -22.37 5.44 -3.81
N ASP A 129 -22.77 5.78 -2.58
CA ASP A 129 -22.62 7.12 -2.03
C ASP A 129 -21.25 7.27 -1.34
N PRO A 130 -20.33 8.10 -1.88
CA PRO A 130 -19.03 8.32 -1.27
C PRO A 130 -19.12 8.98 0.12
N SER A 131 -20.22 9.66 0.45
CA SER A 131 -20.44 10.23 1.79
C SER A 131 -20.47 9.16 2.88
N ILE A 132 -20.88 7.94 2.54
CA ILE A 132 -20.83 6.79 3.45
C ILE A 132 -19.38 6.40 3.68
N THR A 133 -18.56 6.35 2.62
CA THR A 133 -17.11 6.04 2.72
C THR A 133 -16.39 7.07 3.57
N ALA A 134 -16.71 8.36 3.39
CA ALA A 134 -16.10 9.46 4.14
C ALA A 134 -16.27 9.35 5.66
N ARG A 135 -17.32 8.66 6.12
CA ARG A 135 -17.58 8.41 7.56
C ARG A 135 -16.87 7.16 8.09
N ARG A 136 -16.26 6.36 7.22
CA ARG A 136 -15.53 5.15 7.60
C ARG A 136 -14.08 5.56 7.91
N PRO A 137 -13.48 5.09 9.01
CA PRO A 137 -12.12 5.44 9.41
C PRO A 137 -11.09 4.64 8.58
N LEU A 138 -11.18 4.76 7.26
CA LEU A 138 -10.24 4.15 6.32
C LEU A 138 -8.97 4.99 6.24
N ARG A 139 -7.84 4.31 6.08
CA ARG A 139 -6.51 4.89 5.96
C ARG A 139 -5.84 4.30 4.72
N PHE A 140 -4.78 4.96 4.25
CA PHE A 140 -4.05 4.53 3.06
C PHE A 140 -2.54 4.54 3.31
N PHE A 141 -1.86 3.46 2.91
CA PHE A 141 -0.41 3.46 2.77
C PHE A 141 -0.03 3.29 1.30
N ALA A 142 0.84 4.16 0.79
CA ALA A 142 1.50 3.96 -0.48
C ALA A 142 2.72 3.04 -0.28
N TYR A 143 2.92 2.08 -1.19
CA TYR A 143 4.04 1.14 -1.12
C TYR A 143 4.69 0.88 -2.47
N ALA A 144 4.09 1.26 -3.61
CA ALA A 144 4.66 1.00 -4.93
C ALA A 144 4.16 1.99 -5.98
N TRP A 145 4.57 1.79 -7.22
CA TRP A 145 4.08 2.50 -8.38
C TRP A 145 3.83 1.55 -9.55
N GLY A 146 3.09 2.04 -10.55
CA GLY A 146 2.83 1.35 -11.81
C GLY A 146 3.29 2.19 -13.00
N LEU A 147 2.37 2.56 -13.89
CA LEU A 147 2.66 3.37 -15.06
C LEU A 147 3.29 4.72 -14.68
N LEU A 148 4.41 5.06 -15.33
CA LEU A 148 5.10 6.35 -15.21
C LEU A 148 5.36 6.94 -16.58
N SER A 149 5.21 8.26 -16.74
CA SER A 149 5.70 8.96 -17.92
C SER A 149 7.22 9.21 -17.89
N ALA A 150 7.81 9.21 -16.70
CA ALA A 150 9.24 9.35 -16.47
C ALA A 150 9.61 8.68 -15.13
N PRO A 151 10.79 8.06 -15.00
CA PRO A 151 11.26 7.52 -13.72
C PRO A 151 11.38 8.63 -12.66
N PHE A 152 11.09 8.31 -11.40
CA PHE A 152 11.24 9.22 -10.26
C PHE A 152 12.18 8.70 -9.15
N ALA A 153 12.57 7.43 -9.23
CA ALA A 153 13.43 6.73 -8.28
C ALA A 153 14.14 5.56 -8.99
N GLU A 154 15.33 5.18 -8.52
CA GLU A 154 16.07 4.03 -9.03
C GLU A 154 15.85 2.78 -8.16
N THR A 155 15.55 2.97 -6.88
CA THR A 155 15.28 1.89 -5.93
C THR A 155 13.92 2.01 -5.28
N GLN A 156 13.39 0.89 -4.79
CA GLN A 156 12.17 0.86 -3.97
C GLN A 156 12.30 1.76 -2.72
N TRP A 157 13.46 1.74 -2.07
CA TRP A 157 13.69 2.55 -0.87
C TRP A 157 13.63 4.06 -1.15
N GLU A 158 14.24 4.50 -2.24
CA GLU A 158 14.13 5.88 -2.71
C GLU A 158 12.70 6.24 -3.07
N ALA A 159 11.97 5.32 -3.72
CA ALA A 159 10.60 5.56 -4.11
C ALA A 159 9.68 5.75 -2.90
N LEU A 160 9.83 4.97 -1.83
CA LEU A 160 9.10 5.18 -0.57
C LEU A 160 9.41 6.56 0.03
N SER A 161 10.66 7.03 -0.08
CA SER A 161 11.02 8.39 0.33
C SER A 161 10.31 9.45 -0.53
N LYS A 162 10.28 9.26 -1.86
CA LYS A 162 9.60 10.18 -2.77
C LYS A 162 8.08 10.19 -2.59
N LEU A 163 7.47 9.05 -2.32
CA LEU A 163 6.05 8.96 -2.01
C LEU A 163 5.72 9.77 -0.74
N ARG A 164 6.57 9.71 0.29
CA ARG A 164 6.46 10.59 1.47
C ARG A 164 6.57 12.07 1.09
N ASP A 165 7.57 12.44 0.29
CA ASP A 165 7.75 13.83 -0.18
C ASP A 165 6.53 14.33 -0.98
N TRP A 166 5.85 13.44 -1.68
CA TRP A 166 4.63 13.72 -2.44
C TRP A 166 3.37 13.83 -1.59
N GLY A 167 3.47 13.56 -0.28
CA GLY A 167 2.41 13.73 0.70
C GLY A 167 1.69 12.44 1.07
N PHE A 168 2.15 11.27 0.62
CA PHE A 168 1.60 10.00 1.06
C PHE A 168 2.15 9.59 2.43
N VAL A 169 1.35 8.81 3.13
CA VAL A 169 1.85 8.00 4.23
C VAL A 169 2.41 6.69 3.66
N VAL A 170 3.62 6.32 4.06
CA VAL A 170 4.21 4.99 3.83
C VAL A 170 4.35 4.28 5.17
N THR A 171 4.49 2.96 5.16
CA THR A 171 4.55 2.18 6.41
C THR A 171 5.76 2.62 7.28
N PRO A 172 5.56 3.07 8.53
CA PRO A 172 6.65 3.59 9.37
C PRO A 172 7.76 2.58 9.66
N GLN A 173 7.43 1.29 9.68
CA GLN A 173 8.35 0.18 9.92
C GLN A 173 9.14 -0.22 8.67
N ALA A 174 8.90 0.42 7.52
CA ALA A 174 9.65 0.14 6.30
C ALA A 174 11.15 0.39 6.54
N ARG A 175 12.00 -0.55 6.12
CA ARG A 175 13.46 -0.45 6.26
C ARG A 175 14.21 -1.06 5.09
N ARG A 176 15.35 -0.46 4.73
CA ARG A 176 16.34 -1.08 3.84
C ARG A 176 17.19 -2.05 4.65
N VAL A 177 17.35 -3.27 4.15
CA VAL A 177 18.09 -4.35 4.80
C VAL A 177 18.97 -5.08 3.78
N GLU A 178 20.02 -5.73 4.26
CA GLU A 178 20.96 -6.48 3.41
C GLU A 178 20.71 -7.98 3.52
N ASN A 179 20.62 -8.65 2.38
CA ASN A 179 20.52 -10.10 2.24
C ASN A 179 19.30 -10.73 2.97
N ALA A 180 19.25 -12.06 2.97
CA ALA A 180 18.17 -12.81 3.64
C ALA A 180 18.15 -12.59 5.15
N GLU A 181 19.31 -12.52 5.80
CA GLU A 181 19.36 -12.33 7.26
C GLU A 181 18.81 -10.97 7.68
N GLY A 182 19.00 -9.93 6.85
CA GLY A 182 18.35 -8.63 7.06
C GLY A 182 16.83 -8.70 6.94
N LEU A 183 16.30 -9.50 5.99
CA LEU A 183 14.86 -9.75 5.86
C LEU A 183 14.27 -10.56 7.02
N LEU A 184 15.04 -11.46 7.64
CA LEU A 184 14.61 -12.25 8.79
C LEU A 184 14.64 -11.43 10.07
N ALA A 185 15.67 -10.60 10.28
CA ALA A 185 15.75 -9.67 11.40
C ALA A 185 14.63 -8.60 11.31
N ALA A 186 14.55 -7.93 10.16
CA ALA A 186 13.32 -7.80 9.38
C ALA A 186 11.98 -8.19 10.03
N TYR A 187 11.63 -9.42 9.74
CA TYR A 187 10.40 -10.06 10.11
C TYR A 187 10.23 -10.24 11.63
N ALA A 188 11.31 -10.52 12.37
CA ALA A 188 11.25 -10.77 13.81
C ALA A 188 10.85 -9.56 14.67
N GLU A 189 10.99 -8.33 14.15
CA GLU A 189 10.60 -7.10 14.86
C GLU A 189 9.23 -6.56 14.46
N PHE A 190 8.69 -7.00 13.32
CA PHE A 190 7.37 -6.58 12.83
C PHE A 190 6.24 -7.23 13.66
#